data_AF-A0A937SSG9-F1
#
_entry.id   AF-A0A937SSG9-F1
#
_cell.length_a   1.000
_cell.length_b   1.000
_cell.length_c   1.000
_cell.angle_alpha   90.00
_cell.angle_beta   90.00
_cell.angle_gamma   90.00
#
_symmetry.space_group_name_H-M   'P 1'
#
loop_
_entity.id
_entity.type
_entity.pdbx_description
1 polymer ?
#
loop_
_entity_poly.entity_id
_entity_poly.type
_entity_poly.pdbx_seq_one_letter_code
_entity_poly.pdbx_strand_id
1 'polypeptide(L)'
;MSAEEPRVAAVILAAGQSKRMGGINKLLARVDGVALTARVADAALASVADPVIVVTGFEADAVVKSLKDRSVSIIHNEAYEDGMGTSLKCGIKALADDIDGAVICLADMPETTATTIDLLIDSFDAGDKAPICIPTYQGKRGNPVLLPRWLFEDVQTLAGDEGARTLIRQHAEAVKSVIFDSGSILSDIDTVEDMEKLAKGQNGAAVHQIVPHEDFPYQEKILDLADAETGHGQLDEPDATVTADNPFCGDRITLDLKASGGVITEIAHKVRGCLLCEAAASVVARAGPGSAAGDLLQVAEVLKHMLTENGDPPTGPWHDLDAFIPVRDHKSRHDCVLLPIEAALQALQKIEKDAAD
;
A
#
# COMPACT_ATOMS: atom_id res chain seq x y z
N MET A 1 18.19 17.79 -42.73
CA MET A 1 18.45 17.98 -41.29
C MET A 1 17.56 16.95 -40.63
N SER A 2 18.14 15.92 -40.01
CA SER A 2 17.35 15.05 -39.13
C SER A 2 16.76 15.96 -38.06
N ALA A 3 15.43 15.98 -37.92
CA ALA A 3 14.83 16.60 -36.76
C ALA A 3 15.47 15.91 -35.54
N GLU A 4 16.07 16.67 -34.63
CA GLU A 4 16.50 16.11 -33.35
C GLU A 4 15.26 15.48 -32.69
N GLU A 5 15.44 14.28 -32.12
CA GLU A 5 14.37 13.62 -31.40
C GLU A 5 13.91 14.52 -30.24
N PRO A 6 12.59 14.61 -29.99
CA PRO A 6 12.04 15.52 -29.00
C PRO A 6 12.54 15.14 -27.60
N ARG A 7 12.94 16.13 -26.81
CA ARG A 7 13.34 15.91 -25.42
C ARG A 7 12.10 15.91 -24.53
N VAL A 8 11.70 14.72 -24.10
CA VAL A 8 10.49 14.52 -23.31
C VAL A 8 10.84 14.02 -21.91
N ALA A 9 10.37 14.73 -20.89
CA ALA A 9 10.52 14.33 -19.51
C ALA A 9 9.38 13.38 -19.06
N ALA A 10 9.61 12.58 -18.04
CA ALA A 10 8.55 11.90 -17.29
C ALA A 10 8.32 12.59 -15.95
N VAL A 11 7.08 12.99 -15.67
CA VAL A 11 6.68 13.61 -14.39
C VAL A 11 5.68 12.67 -13.71
N ILE A 12 6.12 12.05 -12.61
CA ILE A 12 5.33 11.11 -11.83
C ILE A 12 4.70 11.84 -10.65
N LEU A 13 3.37 11.89 -10.61
CA LEU A 13 2.61 12.49 -9.52
C LEU A 13 2.41 11.45 -8.40
N ALA A 14 3.17 11.59 -7.32
CA ALA A 14 3.22 10.69 -6.17
C ALA A 14 2.91 11.41 -4.84
N ALA A 15 2.01 12.40 -4.89
CA ALA A 15 1.65 13.25 -3.75
C ALA A 15 0.27 12.95 -3.15
N GLY A 16 -0.43 11.93 -3.66
CA GLY A 16 -1.81 11.61 -3.29
C GLY A 16 -1.97 11.09 -1.86
N GLN A 17 -2.97 11.62 -1.14
CA GLN A 17 -3.24 11.31 0.27
C GLN A 17 -3.92 9.94 0.53
N SER A 18 -4.23 9.16 -0.51
CA SER A 18 -4.86 7.83 -0.35
C SER A 18 -6.14 7.83 0.51
N LYS A 19 -6.93 8.93 0.54
CA LYS A 19 -8.09 9.12 1.44
C LYS A 19 -9.13 7.99 1.43
N ARG A 20 -9.24 7.26 0.33
CA ARG A 20 -10.21 6.17 0.11
C ARG A 20 -9.65 4.78 0.47
N MET A 21 -8.40 4.70 0.93
CA MET A 21 -7.68 3.45 1.18
C MET A 21 -7.62 3.08 2.67
N GLY A 22 -8.42 3.74 3.52
CA GLY A 22 -8.57 3.38 4.93
C GLY A 22 -7.27 3.48 5.74
N GLY A 23 -6.44 4.50 5.51
CA GLY A 23 -5.18 4.72 6.25
C GLY A 23 -3.93 4.13 5.59
N ILE A 24 -4.07 3.33 4.53
CA ILE A 24 -2.95 2.81 3.76
C ILE A 24 -2.56 3.80 2.67
N ASN A 25 -1.28 4.13 2.57
CA ASN A 25 -0.78 4.85 1.41
C ASN A 25 -0.64 3.92 0.20
N LYS A 26 -1.59 3.99 -0.75
CA LYS A 26 -1.62 3.11 -1.94
C LYS A 26 -0.33 3.16 -2.73
N LEU A 27 0.32 4.32 -2.77
CA LEU A 27 1.55 4.58 -3.51
C LEU A 27 2.72 3.69 -3.06
N LEU A 28 2.64 3.21 -1.82
CA LEU A 28 3.64 2.39 -1.17
C LEU A 28 3.23 0.90 -1.12
N ALA A 29 1.98 0.58 -1.46
CA ALA A 29 1.54 -0.81 -1.57
C ALA A 29 2.44 -1.57 -2.55
N ARG A 30 2.90 -2.74 -2.14
CA ARG A 30 3.81 -3.57 -2.91
C ARG A 30 3.02 -4.53 -3.77
N VAL A 31 3.30 -4.56 -5.06
CA VAL A 31 2.81 -5.55 -6.00
C VAL A 31 4.01 -6.36 -6.48
N ASP A 32 3.99 -7.67 -6.25
CA ASP A 32 5.12 -8.59 -6.43
C ASP A 32 6.40 -8.10 -5.74
N GLY A 33 6.23 -7.56 -4.52
CA GLY A 33 7.33 -7.05 -3.70
C GLY A 33 7.81 -5.64 -4.07
N VAL A 34 7.30 -5.00 -5.12
CA VAL A 34 7.70 -3.65 -5.56
C VAL A 34 6.59 -2.63 -5.29
N ALA A 35 6.91 -1.53 -4.61
CA ALA A 35 5.95 -0.45 -4.34
C ALA A 35 5.36 0.12 -5.64
N LEU A 36 4.09 0.52 -5.65
CA LEU A 36 3.44 1.08 -6.85
C LEU A 36 4.22 2.25 -7.46
N THR A 37 4.62 3.22 -6.64
CA THR A 37 5.42 4.37 -7.09
C THR A 37 6.74 3.93 -7.71
N ALA A 38 7.38 2.94 -7.11
CA ALA A 38 8.61 2.35 -7.60
C ALA A 38 8.43 1.64 -8.96
N ARG A 39 7.30 0.93 -9.17
CA ARG A 39 6.98 0.28 -10.45
C ARG A 39 6.79 1.31 -11.57
N VAL A 40 6.08 2.40 -11.30
CA VAL A 40 5.88 3.48 -12.29
C VAL A 40 7.20 4.19 -12.59
N ALA A 41 8.04 4.42 -11.58
CA ALA A 41 9.38 4.97 -11.77
C ALA A 41 10.28 4.03 -12.59
N ASP A 42 10.23 2.72 -12.36
CA ASP A 42 10.96 1.74 -13.17
C ASP A 42 10.52 1.76 -14.64
N ALA A 43 9.21 1.86 -14.88
CA ALA A 43 8.65 1.98 -16.23
C ALA A 43 9.13 3.26 -16.93
N ALA A 44 9.15 4.39 -16.23
CA ALA A 44 9.65 5.66 -16.77
C ALA A 44 11.17 5.61 -17.05
N LEU A 45 11.96 5.07 -16.13
CA LEU A 45 13.41 4.93 -16.30
C LEU A 45 13.81 3.94 -17.41
N ALA A 46 12.94 2.98 -17.71
CA ALA A 46 13.15 2.03 -18.82
C ALA A 46 12.66 2.57 -20.18
N SER A 47 11.98 3.71 -20.21
CA SER A 47 11.50 4.39 -21.42
C SER A 47 12.57 5.33 -21.98
N VAL A 48 12.29 5.97 -23.12
CA VAL A 48 13.16 7.02 -23.68
C VAL A 48 12.99 8.38 -23.00
N ALA A 49 12.08 8.51 -22.02
CA ALA A 49 11.85 9.76 -21.31
C ALA A 49 13.02 10.13 -20.38
N ASP A 50 13.52 11.35 -20.50
CA ASP A 50 14.62 11.89 -19.69
C ASP A 50 14.47 13.43 -19.59
N PRO A 51 14.46 14.02 -18.38
CA PRO A 51 14.62 13.41 -17.05
C PRO A 51 13.35 12.74 -16.51
N VAL A 52 13.52 11.87 -15.51
CA VAL A 52 12.44 11.34 -14.67
C VAL A 52 12.34 12.11 -13.36
N ILE A 53 11.21 12.80 -13.16
CA ILE A 53 10.89 13.59 -11.98
C ILE A 53 9.75 12.93 -11.20
N VAL A 54 9.91 12.78 -9.90
CA VAL A 54 8.85 12.33 -8.98
C VAL A 54 8.45 13.47 -8.06
N VAL A 55 7.17 13.83 -8.11
CA VAL A 55 6.58 14.84 -7.21
C VAL A 55 5.95 14.15 -6.02
N THR A 56 6.50 14.35 -4.83
CA THR A 56 6.02 13.79 -3.56
C THR A 56 5.15 14.80 -2.80
N GLY A 57 4.40 14.31 -1.82
CA GLY A 57 3.53 15.11 -0.96
C GLY A 57 3.27 14.39 0.35
N PHE A 58 2.07 13.83 0.52
CA PHE A 58 1.73 13.00 1.68
C PHE A 58 2.72 11.85 1.87
N GLU A 59 3.21 11.67 3.11
CA GLU A 59 4.25 10.67 3.49
C GLU A 59 5.52 10.70 2.60
N ALA A 60 5.99 11.89 2.22
CA ALA A 60 7.12 12.06 1.30
C ALA A 60 8.35 11.21 1.67
N ASP A 61 8.71 11.10 2.95
CA ASP A 61 9.88 10.32 3.40
C ASP A 61 9.75 8.83 3.04
N ALA A 62 8.56 8.25 3.22
CA ALA A 62 8.32 6.85 2.89
C ALA A 62 8.31 6.63 1.37
N VAL A 63 7.75 7.58 0.60
CA VAL A 63 7.78 7.57 -0.88
C VAL A 63 9.22 7.67 -1.38
N VAL A 64 10.02 8.61 -0.85
CA VAL A 64 11.45 8.75 -1.16
C VAL A 64 12.20 7.46 -0.84
N LYS A 65 11.97 6.86 0.32
CA LYS A 65 12.60 5.58 0.72
C LYS A 65 12.28 4.45 -0.25
N SER A 66 11.06 4.40 -0.79
CA SER A 66 10.67 3.41 -1.79
C SER A 66 11.43 3.54 -3.13
N LEU A 67 12.02 4.72 -3.39
CA LEU A 67 12.72 5.08 -4.62
C LEU A 67 14.25 5.07 -4.50
N LYS A 68 14.80 4.72 -3.33
CA LYS A 68 16.23 4.92 -2.99
C LYS A 68 17.27 4.40 -3.99
N ASP A 69 16.94 3.40 -4.81
CA ASP A 69 17.86 2.75 -5.77
C ASP A 69 17.61 3.20 -7.22
N ARG A 70 16.83 4.27 -7.42
CA ARG A 70 16.41 4.77 -8.74
C ARG A 70 17.01 6.14 -9.02
N SER A 71 17.49 6.33 -10.24
CA SER A 71 18.04 7.60 -10.73
C SER A 71 16.93 8.59 -11.10
N VAL A 72 16.13 9.01 -10.12
CA VAL A 72 15.03 9.97 -10.29
C VAL A 72 15.33 11.28 -9.56
N SER A 73 14.81 12.39 -10.08
CA SER A 73 14.80 13.67 -9.36
C SER A 73 13.55 13.77 -8.50
N ILE A 74 13.69 14.03 -7.21
CA ILE A 74 12.56 14.10 -6.27
C ILE A 74 12.28 15.54 -5.90
N ILE A 75 11.00 15.92 -5.97
CA ILE A 75 10.52 17.26 -5.64
C ILE A 75 9.35 17.12 -4.68
N HIS A 76 9.40 17.84 -3.56
CA HIS A 76 8.31 17.86 -2.59
C HIS A 76 7.36 19.01 -2.90
N ASN A 77 6.06 18.70 -3.05
CA ASN A 77 5.00 19.69 -3.16
C ASN A 77 4.38 19.96 -1.79
N GLU A 78 4.74 21.08 -1.15
CA GLU A 78 4.19 21.47 0.15
C GLU A 78 2.66 21.71 0.11
N ALA A 79 2.10 22.04 -1.06
CA ALA A 79 0.67 22.34 -1.24
C ALA A 79 -0.11 21.13 -1.77
N TYR A 80 0.33 19.89 -1.48
CA TYR A 80 -0.30 18.67 -1.99
C TYR A 80 -1.77 18.51 -1.56
N GLU A 81 -2.17 19.14 -0.45
CA GLU A 81 -3.54 19.10 0.09
C GLU A 81 -4.55 19.90 -0.74
N ASP A 82 -4.07 20.88 -1.51
CA ASP A 82 -4.89 21.74 -2.38
C ASP A 82 -5.27 21.05 -3.71
N GLY A 83 -4.84 19.80 -3.89
CA GLY A 83 -5.26 18.91 -4.96
C GLY A 83 -4.20 18.62 -6.02
N MET A 84 -4.53 17.71 -6.93
CA MET A 84 -3.58 17.21 -7.95
C MET A 84 -2.97 18.33 -8.82
N GLY A 85 -3.69 19.43 -9.04
CA GLY A 85 -3.20 20.58 -9.80
C GLY A 85 -1.91 21.17 -9.25
N THR A 86 -1.72 21.26 -7.93
CA THR A 86 -0.49 21.83 -7.33
C THR A 86 0.71 20.91 -7.57
N SER A 87 0.50 19.60 -7.57
CA SER A 87 1.55 18.61 -7.83
C SER A 87 2.01 18.66 -9.29
N LEU A 88 1.06 18.79 -10.24
CA LEU A 88 1.38 18.97 -11.65
C LEU A 88 2.17 20.26 -11.89
N LYS A 89 1.77 21.38 -11.26
CA LYS A 89 2.53 22.64 -11.32
C LYS A 89 3.96 22.48 -10.83
N CYS A 90 4.12 21.82 -9.68
CA CYS A 90 5.42 21.59 -9.06
C CYS A 90 6.35 20.81 -10.00
N GLY A 91 5.85 19.72 -10.60
CA GLY A 91 6.60 18.91 -11.55
C GLY A 91 6.97 19.67 -12.82
N ILE A 92 6.01 20.37 -13.45
CA ILE A 92 6.26 21.13 -14.68
C ILE A 92 7.23 22.29 -14.44
N LYS A 93 7.13 23.00 -13.31
CA LYS A 93 8.00 24.13 -12.96
C LYS A 93 9.47 23.72 -12.81
N ALA A 94 9.74 22.45 -12.53
CA ALA A 94 11.08 21.94 -12.35
C ALA A 94 11.77 21.51 -13.66
N LEU A 95 11.02 21.48 -14.77
CA LEU A 95 11.56 21.13 -16.07
C LEU A 95 12.42 22.27 -16.61
N ALA A 96 13.55 21.90 -17.22
CA ALA A 96 14.42 22.84 -17.91
C ALA A 96 13.75 23.40 -19.19
N ASP A 97 14.28 24.51 -19.69
CA ASP A 97 13.72 25.23 -20.84
C ASP A 97 13.86 24.49 -22.18
N ASP A 98 14.73 23.49 -22.22
CA ASP A 98 15.04 22.65 -23.38
C ASP A 98 14.22 21.35 -23.44
N ILE A 99 13.21 21.21 -22.58
CA ILE A 99 12.24 20.10 -22.60
C ILE A 99 11.06 20.46 -23.49
N ASP A 100 10.83 19.67 -24.54
CA ASP A 100 9.78 19.87 -25.54
C ASP A 100 8.40 19.40 -25.07
N GLY A 101 8.36 18.45 -24.13
CA GLY A 101 7.13 17.90 -23.58
C GLY A 101 7.34 17.10 -22.31
N ALA A 102 6.25 16.77 -21.62
CA ALA A 102 6.27 15.97 -20.40
C ALA A 102 5.16 14.92 -20.42
N VAL A 103 5.54 13.65 -20.20
CA VAL A 103 4.61 12.56 -19.93
C VAL A 103 4.23 12.59 -18.46
N ILE A 104 2.97 12.85 -18.18
CA ILE A 104 2.41 12.92 -16.83
C ILE A 104 1.90 11.54 -16.43
N CYS A 105 2.64 10.90 -15.52
CA CYS A 105 2.34 9.59 -14.96
C CYS A 105 1.68 9.73 -13.59
N LEU A 106 0.70 8.87 -13.30
CA LEU A 106 0.14 8.73 -11.97
C LEU A 106 0.83 7.57 -11.26
N ALA A 107 1.26 7.78 -10.02
CA ALA A 107 2.04 6.78 -9.27
C ALA A 107 1.22 5.57 -8.80
N ASP A 108 -0.09 5.59 -8.98
CA ASP A 108 -1.06 4.54 -8.61
C ASP A 108 -1.51 3.68 -9.80
N MET A 109 -0.82 3.77 -10.94
CA MET A 109 -1.12 3.01 -12.16
C MET A 109 -0.13 1.84 -12.36
N PRO A 110 -0.38 0.67 -11.74
CA PRO A 110 0.54 -0.47 -11.69
C PRO A 110 0.88 -1.09 -13.05
N GLU A 111 0.02 -0.92 -14.04
CA GLU A 111 0.15 -1.51 -15.37
C GLU A 111 0.83 -0.57 -16.38
N THR A 112 1.33 0.59 -15.94
CA THR A 112 2.12 1.49 -16.78
C THR A 112 3.45 0.84 -17.14
N THR A 113 3.81 0.83 -18.42
CA THR A 113 5.05 0.22 -18.93
C THR A 113 5.88 1.24 -19.71
N ALA A 114 7.17 0.96 -19.91
CA ALA A 114 8.04 1.75 -20.79
C ALA A 114 7.43 1.89 -22.20
N THR A 115 6.94 0.78 -22.77
CA THR A 115 6.26 0.78 -24.07
C THR A 115 5.05 1.73 -24.12
N THR A 116 4.29 1.83 -23.02
CA THR A 116 3.17 2.79 -22.93
C THR A 116 3.65 4.23 -23.06
N ILE A 117 4.77 4.55 -22.41
CA ILE A 117 5.38 5.89 -22.41
C ILE A 117 6.00 6.17 -23.79
N ASP A 118 6.79 5.23 -24.32
CA ASP A 118 7.46 5.35 -25.62
C ASP A 118 6.45 5.55 -26.75
N LEU A 119 5.32 4.84 -26.77
CA LEU A 119 4.28 5.02 -27.79
C LEU A 119 3.66 6.44 -27.79
N LEU A 120 3.58 7.09 -26.63
CA LEU A 120 3.13 8.48 -26.54
C LEU A 120 4.19 9.44 -27.07
N ILE A 121 5.46 9.18 -26.78
CA ILE A 121 6.61 9.96 -27.25
C ILE A 121 6.78 9.80 -28.78
N ASP A 122 6.68 8.59 -29.31
CA ASP A 122 6.69 8.33 -30.76
C ASP A 122 5.53 9.03 -31.48
N SER A 123 4.41 9.22 -30.78
CA SER A 123 3.25 9.95 -31.30
C SER A 123 3.41 11.47 -31.19
N PHE A 124 4.44 11.97 -30.51
CA PHE A 124 4.68 13.37 -30.23
C PHE A 124 5.62 14.00 -31.26
N ASP A 125 5.09 14.95 -32.02
CA ASP A 125 5.85 15.73 -32.98
C ASP A 125 6.18 17.10 -32.36
N ALA A 126 7.44 17.28 -31.91
CA ALA A 126 7.87 18.53 -31.29
C ALA A 126 8.00 19.64 -32.35
N GLY A 127 7.19 20.68 -32.20
CA GLY A 127 7.18 21.87 -33.03
C GLY A 127 6.08 22.83 -32.59
N ASP A 128 5.87 23.92 -33.33
CA ASP A 128 4.89 24.97 -32.98
C ASP A 128 3.43 24.47 -32.84
N LYS A 129 3.15 23.25 -33.33
CA LYS A 129 1.83 22.60 -33.25
C LYS A 129 1.89 21.25 -32.51
N ALA A 130 2.84 21.12 -31.59
CA ALA A 130 3.01 19.90 -30.80
C ALA A 130 1.68 19.49 -30.15
N PRO A 131 1.21 18.25 -30.35
CA PRO A 131 -0.09 17.83 -29.86
C PRO A 131 -0.05 17.50 -28.36
N ILE A 132 -1.22 17.46 -27.73
CA ILE A 132 -1.43 16.78 -26.46
C ILE A 132 -1.70 15.31 -26.78
N CYS A 133 -0.78 14.38 -26.47
CA CYS A 133 -0.99 12.96 -26.74
C CYS A 133 -1.72 12.28 -25.57
N ILE A 134 -2.87 11.67 -25.85
CA ILE A 134 -3.71 11.00 -24.85
C ILE A 134 -3.95 9.55 -25.27
N PRO A 135 -3.66 8.56 -24.41
CA PRO A 135 -3.95 7.17 -24.70
C PRO A 135 -5.46 6.93 -24.64
N THR A 136 -5.94 6.10 -25.57
CA THR A 136 -7.35 5.74 -25.67
C THR A 136 -7.54 4.24 -25.86
N TYR A 137 -8.48 3.67 -25.12
CA TYR A 137 -8.91 2.28 -25.25
C TYR A 137 -10.43 2.22 -25.31
N GLN A 138 -10.97 1.61 -26.36
CA GLN A 138 -12.43 1.51 -26.59
C GLN A 138 -13.18 2.84 -26.44
N GLY A 139 -12.61 3.93 -26.96
CA GLY A 139 -13.19 5.28 -26.91
C GLY A 139 -13.07 5.99 -25.56
N LYS A 140 -12.46 5.36 -24.55
CA LYS A 140 -12.17 5.98 -23.25
C LYS A 140 -10.75 6.52 -23.23
N ARG A 141 -10.59 7.74 -22.74
CA ARG A 141 -9.28 8.38 -22.49
C ARG A 141 -8.69 7.83 -21.18
N GLY A 142 -7.39 7.63 -21.17
CA GLY A 142 -6.65 7.17 -19.99
C GLY A 142 -5.40 7.99 -19.72
N ASN A 143 -4.47 7.37 -19.00
CA ASN A 143 -3.18 7.89 -18.59
C ASN A 143 -2.06 6.89 -18.97
N PRO A 144 -0.79 7.31 -19.00
CA PRO A 144 -0.28 8.68 -18.79
C PRO A 144 -0.64 9.62 -19.95
N VAL A 145 -0.55 10.93 -19.75
CA VAL A 145 -0.83 11.94 -20.79
C VAL A 145 0.44 12.73 -21.10
N LEU A 146 0.76 12.95 -22.38
CA LEU A 146 1.88 13.79 -22.78
C LEU A 146 1.41 15.22 -23.07
N LEU A 147 1.96 16.17 -22.31
CA LEU A 147 1.70 17.60 -22.47
C LEU A 147 2.86 18.28 -23.22
N PRO A 148 2.59 19.09 -24.25
CA PRO A 148 3.62 19.87 -24.95
C PRO A 148 4.10 21.07 -24.13
N ARG A 149 5.33 21.54 -24.40
CA ARG A 149 5.96 22.70 -23.75
C ARG A 149 5.10 23.96 -23.76
N TRP A 150 4.41 24.25 -24.87
CA TRP A 150 3.57 25.45 -24.99
C TRP A 150 2.41 25.48 -23.98
N LEU A 151 2.02 24.32 -23.43
CA LEU A 151 0.96 24.22 -22.43
C LEU A 151 1.48 24.40 -20.98
N PHE A 152 2.80 24.45 -20.77
CA PHE A 152 3.38 24.48 -19.42
C PHE A 152 3.02 25.76 -18.65
N GLU A 153 2.87 26.90 -19.33
CA GLU A 153 2.39 28.13 -18.70
C GLU A 153 0.94 28.02 -18.24
N ASP A 154 0.07 27.44 -19.09
CA ASP A 154 -1.34 27.21 -18.75
C ASP A 154 -1.48 26.26 -17.55
N VAL A 155 -0.61 25.26 -17.43
CA VAL A 155 -0.54 24.38 -16.23
C VAL A 155 -0.36 25.20 -14.95
N GLN A 156 0.39 26.30 -14.96
CA GLN A 156 0.59 27.15 -13.79
C GLN A 156 -0.71 27.83 -13.31
N THR A 157 -1.75 27.87 -14.15
CA THR A 157 -3.05 28.47 -13.81
C THR A 157 -4.04 27.50 -13.16
N LEU A 158 -3.76 26.19 -13.16
CA LEU A 158 -4.66 25.16 -12.63
C LEU A 158 -5.00 25.35 -11.15
N ALA A 159 -6.16 24.88 -10.70
CA ALA A 159 -6.53 24.87 -9.28
C ALA A 159 -7.33 23.62 -8.94
N GLY A 160 -7.21 23.17 -7.68
CA GLY A 160 -7.95 22.02 -7.18
C GLY A 160 -7.57 20.68 -7.83
N ASP A 161 -8.53 19.76 -7.82
CA ASP A 161 -8.35 18.36 -8.23
C ASP A 161 -8.59 18.09 -9.72
N GLU A 162 -8.89 19.12 -10.53
CA GLU A 162 -9.23 18.89 -11.95
C GLU A 162 -8.02 18.39 -12.78
N GLY A 163 -6.80 18.68 -12.34
CA GLY A 163 -5.56 18.31 -13.03
C GLY A 163 -5.51 18.81 -14.48
N ALA A 164 -4.84 18.05 -15.35
CA ALA A 164 -4.71 18.40 -16.77
C ALA A 164 -6.04 18.30 -17.55
N ARG A 165 -7.11 17.70 -17.00
CA ARG A 165 -8.38 17.44 -17.70
C ARG A 165 -9.05 18.71 -18.22
N THR A 166 -8.88 19.83 -17.51
CA THR A 166 -9.51 21.11 -17.89
C THR A 166 -8.78 21.76 -19.04
N LEU A 167 -7.44 21.75 -19.04
CA LEU A 167 -6.63 22.22 -20.16
C LEU A 167 -6.86 21.39 -21.42
N ILE A 168 -6.95 20.07 -21.28
CA ILE A 168 -7.26 19.16 -22.39
C ILE A 168 -8.62 19.48 -23.03
N ARG A 169 -9.60 19.91 -22.23
CA ARG A 169 -10.92 20.32 -22.74
C ARG A 169 -10.87 21.68 -23.44
N GLN A 170 -10.07 22.60 -22.93
CA GLN A 170 -9.90 23.94 -23.51
C GLN A 170 -9.17 23.90 -24.86
N HIS A 171 -8.20 22.98 -24.99
CA HIS A 171 -7.36 22.81 -26.19
C HIS A 171 -7.70 21.51 -26.93
N ALA A 172 -8.99 21.19 -27.05
CA ALA A 172 -9.45 19.90 -27.59
C ALA A 172 -9.02 19.65 -29.04
N GLU A 173 -8.80 20.72 -29.81
CA GLU A 173 -8.30 20.70 -31.19
C GLU A 173 -6.82 20.31 -31.29
N ALA A 174 -6.04 20.47 -30.21
CA ALA A 174 -4.64 20.07 -30.14
C ALA A 174 -4.45 18.62 -29.64
N VAL A 175 -5.54 17.93 -29.28
CA VAL A 175 -5.48 16.56 -28.75
C VAL A 175 -5.26 15.54 -29.87
N LYS A 176 -4.23 14.72 -29.72
CA LYS A 176 -3.97 13.52 -30.52
C LYS A 176 -4.24 12.28 -29.69
N SER A 177 -5.25 11.50 -30.10
CA SER A 177 -5.52 10.20 -29.48
C SER A 177 -4.52 9.15 -29.95
N VAL A 178 -3.88 8.45 -29.02
CA VAL A 178 -3.02 7.30 -29.27
C VAL A 178 -3.80 6.05 -28.90
N ILE A 179 -4.05 5.14 -29.85
CA ILE A 179 -4.92 3.98 -29.65
C ILE A 179 -4.12 2.85 -29.02
N PHE A 180 -4.62 2.29 -27.92
CA PHE A 180 -4.07 1.13 -27.25
C PHE A 180 -4.99 -0.08 -27.42
N ASP A 181 -4.40 -1.28 -27.40
CA ASP A 181 -5.13 -2.55 -27.51
C ASP A 181 -5.52 -3.14 -26.15
N SER A 182 -5.06 -2.53 -25.05
CA SER A 182 -5.32 -2.96 -23.67
C SER A 182 -5.92 -1.85 -22.82
N GLY A 183 -6.72 -2.26 -21.82
CA GLY A 183 -7.31 -1.35 -20.83
C GLY A 183 -6.36 -0.90 -19.73
N SER A 184 -5.08 -1.27 -19.76
CA SER A 184 -4.08 -0.91 -18.72
C SER A 184 -3.95 0.60 -18.51
N ILE A 185 -4.15 1.39 -19.58
CA ILE A 185 -4.16 2.86 -19.55
C ILE A 185 -5.34 3.46 -18.75
N LEU A 186 -6.32 2.63 -18.36
CA LEU A 186 -7.49 3.00 -17.57
C LEU A 186 -7.44 2.49 -16.12
N SER A 187 -6.39 1.78 -15.71
CA SER A 187 -6.34 1.10 -14.42
C SER A 187 -5.51 1.87 -13.39
N ASP A 188 -6.15 2.79 -12.68
CA ASP A 188 -5.67 3.39 -11.43
C ASP A 188 -6.22 2.64 -10.21
N ILE A 189 -5.41 2.50 -9.16
CA ILE A 189 -5.87 1.94 -7.88
C ILE A 189 -6.46 3.06 -7.06
N ASP A 190 -7.77 3.05 -6.81
CA ASP A 190 -8.43 4.09 -6.03
C ASP A 190 -9.04 3.59 -4.72
N THR A 191 -9.27 2.27 -4.65
CA THR A 191 -9.93 1.58 -3.55
C THR A 191 -9.22 0.27 -3.21
N VAL A 192 -9.55 -0.30 -2.05
CA VAL A 192 -9.05 -1.62 -1.64
C VAL A 192 -9.54 -2.69 -2.61
N GLU A 193 -10.77 -2.57 -3.12
CA GLU A 193 -11.34 -3.45 -4.14
C GLU A 193 -10.54 -3.44 -5.44
N ASP A 194 -9.93 -2.31 -5.82
CA ASP A 194 -9.09 -2.23 -7.02
C ASP A 194 -7.74 -2.95 -6.82
N MET A 195 -7.18 -2.92 -5.61
CA MET A 195 -6.03 -3.77 -5.26
C MET A 195 -6.41 -5.26 -5.35
N GLU A 196 -7.57 -5.66 -4.82
CA GLU A 196 -7.99 -7.05 -4.92
C GLU A 196 -8.18 -7.53 -6.37
N LYS A 197 -8.71 -6.68 -7.24
CA LYS A 197 -8.83 -6.98 -8.68
C LYS A 197 -7.47 -7.17 -9.32
N LEU A 198 -6.49 -6.32 -8.99
CA LEU A 198 -5.12 -6.46 -9.49
C LEU A 198 -4.49 -7.78 -9.01
N ALA A 199 -4.73 -8.18 -7.76
CA ALA A 199 -4.23 -9.45 -7.22
C ALA A 199 -4.84 -10.68 -7.93
N LYS A 200 -6.13 -10.62 -8.31
CA LYS A 200 -6.90 -11.74 -8.88
C LYS A 200 -6.83 -11.84 -10.42
N GLY A 201 -6.25 -10.87 -11.13
CA GLY A 201 -6.16 -10.82 -12.60
C GLY A 201 -7.50 -10.91 -13.34
N GLN A 202 -7.48 -10.89 -14.68
CA GLN A 202 -8.71 -10.87 -15.50
C GLN A 202 -9.53 -12.19 -15.47
N ASN A 203 -8.94 -13.29 -14.98
CA ASN A 203 -9.56 -14.63 -14.90
C ASN A 203 -9.81 -15.15 -13.47
N GLY A 204 -9.63 -14.33 -12.44
CA GLY A 204 -9.89 -14.71 -11.04
C GLY A 204 -8.84 -15.61 -10.38
N ALA A 205 -7.73 -15.91 -11.05
CA ALA A 205 -6.58 -16.61 -10.48
C ALA A 205 -5.57 -15.61 -9.92
N ALA A 206 -4.93 -15.89 -8.78
CA ALA A 206 -3.92 -14.98 -8.23
C ALA A 206 -2.77 -14.73 -9.24
N VAL A 207 -2.63 -13.49 -9.71
CA VAL A 207 -1.60 -13.08 -10.69
C VAL A 207 -0.50 -12.26 -10.02
N HIS A 208 -0.85 -11.49 -8.97
CA HIS A 208 0.08 -10.61 -8.27
C HIS A 208 -0.06 -10.74 -6.75
N GLN A 209 1.07 -10.73 -6.04
CA GLN A 209 1.09 -10.65 -4.57
C GLN A 209 1.05 -9.17 -4.15
N ILE A 210 -0.01 -8.75 -3.43
CA ILE A 210 -0.17 -7.35 -2.99
C ILE A 210 -0.08 -7.22 -1.47
N VAL A 211 0.77 -6.31 -0.99
CA VAL A 211 0.96 -6.03 0.45
C VAL A 211 0.79 -4.52 0.69
N PRO A 212 -0.14 -4.07 1.56
CA PRO A 212 -0.28 -2.66 1.95
C PRO A 212 0.97 -2.12 2.65
N HIS A 213 1.21 -0.82 2.58
CA HIS A 213 2.24 -0.13 3.36
C HIS A 213 1.55 0.79 4.37
N GLU A 214 1.82 0.59 5.66
CA GLU A 214 1.15 1.26 6.78
C GLU A 214 2.17 2.06 7.62
N ASP A 215 1.68 3.02 8.39
CA ASP A 215 2.41 4.12 9.03
C ASP A 215 3.43 3.76 10.14
N PHE A 216 4.40 4.68 10.31
CA PHE A 216 5.80 4.43 10.66
C PHE A 216 6.25 4.42 12.14
N PRO A 217 5.39 4.37 13.18
CA PRO A 217 5.86 3.97 14.53
C PRO A 217 5.25 2.66 15.07
N TYR A 218 4.05 2.28 14.62
CA TYR A 218 3.40 1.04 15.08
C TYR A 218 3.77 -0.16 14.22
N GLN A 219 4.10 0.05 12.95
CA GLN A 219 4.59 -1.02 12.09
C GLN A 219 5.96 -1.55 12.54
N GLU A 220 6.87 -0.69 13.03
CA GLU A 220 8.15 -1.15 13.59
C GLU A 220 7.90 -2.02 14.82
N LYS A 221 6.99 -1.62 15.72
CA LYS A 221 6.61 -2.44 16.88
C LYS A 221 5.94 -3.76 16.49
N ILE A 222 5.03 -3.77 15.52
CA ILE A 222 4.39 -5.00 15.01
C ILE A 222 5.41 -5.90 14.32
N LEU A 223 6.33 -5.33 13.53
CA LEU A 223 7.41 -6.08 12.88
C LEU A 223 8.38 -6.65 13.92
N ASP A 224 8.81 -5.86 14.91
CA ASP A 224 9.66 -6.32 16.00
C ASP A 224 9.00 -7.45 16.79
N LEU A 225 7.69 -7.35 17.05
CA LEU A 225 6.93 -8.40 17.72
C LEU A 225 6.80 -9.66 16.86
N ALA A 226 6.63 -9.52 15.54
CA ALA A 226 6.59 -10.65 14.62
C ALA A 226 7.98 -11.32 14.47
N ASP A 227 9.04 -10.51 14.33
CA ASP A 227 10.42 -10.94 14.13
C ASP A 227 11.07 -11.45 15.43
N ALA A 228 10.51 -11.14 16.60
CA ALA A 228 11.00 -11.65 17.88
C ALA A 228 10.90 -13.18 18.01
N GLU A 229 10.21 -13.86 17.07
CA GLU A 229 9.99 -15.32 17.02
C GLU A 229 9.57 -15.92 18.39
N THR A 230 8.92 -15.11 19.24
CA THR A 230 8.71 -15.49 20.63
C THR A 230 7.62 -16.55 20.71
N GLY A 231 7.99 -17.72 21.24
CA GLY A 231 7.12 -18.88 21.28
C GLY A 231 6.92 -19.55 19.91
N HIS A 232 7.65 -19.17 18.86
CA HIS A 232 7.51 -19.83 17.56
C HIS A 232 8.00 -21.29 17.64
N GLY A 233 7.18 -22.23 17.17
CA GLY A 233 7.47 -23.66 17.16
C GLY A 233 6.39 -24.49 17.86
N GLN A 234 6.82 -25.51 18.58
CA GLN A 234 5.95 -26.44 19.31
C GLN A 234 6.56 -26.73 20.65
N LEU A 235 5.73 -27.05 21.65
CA LEU A 235 6.20 -27.52 22.93
C LEU A 235 6.45 -29.04 22.87
N ASP A 236 7.44 -29.51 23.62
CA ASP A 236 7.58 -30.94 23.90
C ASP A 236 6.47 -31.34 24.88
N GLU A 237 5.62 -32.30 24.50
CA GLU A 237 4.51 -32.82 25.32
C GLU A 237 3.58 -31.71 25.84
N PRO A 238 2.85 -30.99 24.96
CA PRO A 238 1.90 -29.97 25.40
C PRO A 238 0.71 -30.60 26.13
N ASP A 239 0.20 -29.92 27.16
CA ASP A 239 -1.03 -30.33 27.85
C ASP A 239 -2.25 -30.15 26.94
N ALA A 240 -2.23 -29.13 26.07
CA ALA A 240 -3.18 -28.98 24.99
C ALA A 240 -2.56 -28.36 23.74
N THR A 241 -2.99 -28.88 22.58
CA THR A 241 -2.83 -28.23 21.28
C THR A 241 -4.21 -27.84 20.74
N VAL A 242 -4.32 -26.59 20.27
CA VAL A 242 -5.50 -26.01 19.61
C VAL A 242 -5.11 -25.46 18.25
N THR A 243 -5.98 -25.60 17.25
CA THR A 243 -5.84 -24.90 15.98
C THR A 243 -7.08 -24.05 15.75
N ALA A 244 -6.87 -22.76 15.50
CA ALA A 244 -7.92 -21.80 15.22
C ALA A 244 -7.67 -21.14 13.86
N ASP A 245 -8.76 -20.81 13.17
CA ASP A 245 -8.77 -20.26 11.82
C ASP A 245 -9.58 -18.95 11.80
N ASN A 246 -9.07 -17.93 11.11
CA ASN A 246 -9.86 -16.78 10.70
C ASN A 246 -10.36 -16.99 9.26
N PRO A 247 -11.65 -17.32 9.06
CA PRO A 247 -12.19 -17.67 7.74
C PRO A 247 -12.27 -16.47 6.78
N PHE A 248 -12.16 -15.24 7.28
CA PHE A 248 -12.26 -14.03 6.46
C PHE A 248 -10.95 -13.68 5.75
N CYS A 249 -9.80 -13.89 6.40
CA CYS A 249 -8.48 -13.61 5.83
C CYS A 249 -7.64 -14.86 5.52
N GLY A 250 -8.01 -16.02 6.06
CA GLY A 250 -7.28 -17.28 5.89
C GLY A 250 -6.14 -17.51 6.89
N ASP A 251 -6.01 -16.68 7.93
CA ASP A 251 -5.02 -16.90 8.99
C ASP A 251 -5.34 -18.16 9.79
N ARG A 252 -4.29 -18.92 10.10
CA ARG A 252 -4.36 -20.10 10.95
C ARG A 252 -3.29 -20.02 12.03
N ILE A 253 -3.68 -20.29 13.27
CA ILE A 253 -2.75 -20.49 14.37
C ILE A 253 -2.90 -21.89 14.93
N THR A 254 -1.79 -22.60 15.11
CA THR A 254 -1.71 -23.79 15.95
C THR A 254 -0.96 -23.41 17.21
N LEU A 255 -1.60 -23.52 18.38
CA LEU A 255 -1.06 -23.12 19.68
C LEU A 255 -0.95 -24.34 20.59
N ASP A 256 0.25 -24.55 21.13
CA ASP A 256 0.59 -25.52 22.16
C ASP A 256 0.67 -24.80 23.51
N LEU A 257 0.07 -25.38 24.55
CA LEU A 257 0.00 -24.79 25.87
C LEU A 257 0.32 -25.82 26.96
N LYS A 258 1.08 -25.38 27.97
CA LYS A 258 1.26 -26.08 29.24
C LYS A 258 0.69 -25.25 30.40
N ALA A 259 0.06 -25.92 31.35
CA ALA A 259 -0.52 -25.28 32.52
C ALA A 259 -0.35 -26.12 33.79
N SER A 260 -0.18 -25.43 34.92
CA SER A 260 -0.13 -26.05 36.24
C SER A 260 -1.07 -25.32 37.19
N GLY A 261 -1.98 -26.06 37.83
CA GLY A 261 -2.95 -25.48 38.77
C GLY A 261 -3.87 -24.42 38.14
N GLY A 262 -4.20 -24.55 36.84
CA GLY A 262 -5.03 -23.59 36.11
C GLY A 262 -4.29 -22.33 35.63
N VAL A 263 -2.96 -22.29 35.79
CA VAL A 263 -2.11 -21.16 35.38
C VAL A 263 -1.19 -21.60 34.26
N ILE A 264 -1.09 -20.78 33.21
CA ILE A 264 -0.20 -21.04 32.07
C ILE A 264 1.25 -21.01 32.52
N THR A 265 2.02 -22.02 32.12
CA THR A 265 3.47 -22.05 32.34
C THR A 265 4.24 -21.77 31.07
N GLU A 266 3.79 -22.28 29.93
CA GLU A 266 4.46 -22.15 28.64
C GLU A 266 3.44 -22.12 27.49
N ILE A 267 3.77 -21.38 26.43
CA ILE A 267 3.03 -21.33 25.18
C ILE A 267 4.02 -21.42 24.03
N ALA A 268 3.71 -22.24 23.02
CA ALA A 268 4.33 -22.15 21.70
C ALA A 268 3.26 -22.08 20.62
N HIS A 269 3.62 -21.55 19.45
CA HIS A 269 2.68 -21.38 18.34
C HIS A 269 3.35 -21.54 16.98
N LYS A 270 2.52 -21.93 16.01
CA LYS A 270 2.82 -21.86 14.58
C LYS A 270 1.71 -21.06 13.93
N VAL A 271 2.06 -19.89 13.42
CA VAL A 271 1.14 -19.06 12.65
C VAL A 271 1.40 -19.27 11.16
N ARG A 272 0.31 -19.43 10.42
CA ARG A 272 0.26 -19.35 8.97
C ARG A 272 -0.75 -18.27 8.64
N GLY A 273 -0.27 -17.04 8.56
CA GLY A 273 -1.15 -15.89 8.40
C GLY A 273 -0.41 -14.57 8.22
N CYS A 274 -1.14 -13.48 8.37
CA CYS A 274 -0.61 -12.14 8.28
C CYS A 274 0.25 -11.76 9.50
N LEU A 275 1.07 -10.72 9.33
CA LEU A 275 1.97 -10.19 10.37
C LEU A 275 1.25 -9.79 11.67
N LEU A 276 -0.03 -9.38 11.59
CA LEU A 276 -0.81 -9.03 12.79
C LEU A 276 -1.06 -10.25 13.68
N CYS A 277 -1.38 -11.39 13.07
CA CYS A 277 -1.59 -12.64 13.77
C CYS A 277 -0.27 -13.15 14.38
N GLU A 278 0.83 -13.06 13.63
CA GLU A 278 2.18 -13.41 14.12
C GLU A 278 2.58 -12.56 15.33
N ALA A 279 2.49 -11.23 15.22
CA ALA A 279 2.84 -10.32 16.29
C ALA A 279 1.97 -10.52 17.53
N ALA A 280 0.65 -10.71 17.36
CA ALA A 280 -0.26 -10.97 18.47
C ALA A 280 0.06 -12.31 19.16
N ALA A 281 0.41 -13.34 18.38
CA ALA A 281 0.82 -14.64 18.91
C ALA A 281 2.13 -14.55 19.71
N SER A 282 3.12 -13.78 19.24
CA SER A 282 4.34 -13.49 19.99
C SER A 282 4.06 -12.79 21.32
N VAL A 283 3.15 -11.81 21.34
CA VAL A 283 2.74 -11.14 22.60
C VAL A 283 2.06 -12.14 23.55
N VAL A 284 1.13 -12.95 23.04
CA VAL A 284 0.44 -13.98 23.83
C VAL A 284 1.43 -15.00 24.40
N ALA A 285 2.39 -15.47 23.61
CA ALA A 285 3.38 -16.43 24.07
C ALA A 285 4.30 -15.85 25.16
N ARG A 286 4.63 -14.57 25.06
CA ARG A 286 5.48 -13.88 26.03
C ARG A 286 4.73 -13.50 27.32
N ALA A 287 3.52 -12.98 27.20
CA ALA A 287 2.74 -12.42 28.31
C ALA A 287 1.80 -13.43 28.98
N GLY A 288 1.45 -14.51 28.27
CA GLY A 288 0.54 -15.56 28.74
C GLY A 288 1.04 -16.32 29.97
N PRO A 289 2.32 -16.73 30.08
CA PRO A 289 2.83 -17.40 31.27
C PRO A 289 2.57 -16.63 32.57
N GLY A 290 1.98 -17.30 33.56
CA GLY A 290 1.51 -16.72 34.82
C GLY A 290 0.04 -16.27 34.81
N SER A 291 -0.64 -16.33 33.66
CA SER A 291 -2.07 -15.98 33.54
C SER A 291 -2.98 -17.20 33.70
N ALA A 292 -4.13 -17.02 34.35
CA ALA A 292 -5.25 -17.97 34.37
C ALA A 292 -6.29 -17.64 33.30
N ALA A 293 -7.28 -18.51 33.11
CA ALA A 293 -8.35 -18.30 32.12
C ALA A 293 -9.11 -16.97 32.33
N GLY A 294 -9.34 -16.57 33.58
CA GLY A 294 -9.98 -15.30 33.92
C GLY A 294 -9.19 -14.07 33.46
N ASP A 295 -7.86 -14.12 33.55
CA ASP A 295 -6.98 -13.04 33.12
C ASP A 295 -7.02 -12.89 31.60
N LEU A 296 -6.95 -14.01 30.87
CA LEU A 296 -7.04 -14.00 29.40
C LEU A 296 -8.40 -13.49 28.91
N LEU A 297 -9.50 -13.84 29.59
CA LEU A 297 -10.82 -13.32 29.26
C LEU A 297 -10.88 -11.80 29.42
N GLN A 298 -10.31 -11.27 30.51
CA GLN A 298 -10.26 -9.83 30.75
C GLN A 298 -9.41 -9.12 29.68
N VAL A 299 -8.25 -9.68 29.32
CA VAL A 299 -7.41 -9.11 28.27
C VAL A 299 -8.10 -9.16 26.91
N ALA A 300 -8.78 -10.25 26.56
CA ALA A 300 -9.53 -10.36 25.32
C ALA A 300 -10.68 -9.33 25.25
N GLU A 301 -11.38 -9.10 26.36
CA GLU A 301 -12.42 -8.07 26.45
C GLU A 301 -11.86 -6.66 26.26
N VAL A 302 -10.77 -6.32 26.96
CA VAL A 302 -10.11 -5.02 26.82
C VAL A 302 -9.56 -4.82 25.40
N LEU A 303 -8.90 -5.83 24.84
CA LEU A 303 -8.37 -5.80 23.48
C LEU A 303 -9.48 -5.61 22.45
N LYS A 304 -10.61 -6.31 22.62
CA LYS A 304 -11.79 -6.14 21.77
C LYS A 304 -12.35 -4.73 21.87
N HIS A 305 -12.57 -4.22 23.08
CA HIS A 305 -13.07 -2.85 23.30
C HIS A 305 -12.09 -1.79 22.77
N MET A 306 -10.77 -2.03 22.87
CA MET A 306 -9.74 -1.21 22.24
C MET A 306 -9.92 -1.15 20.73
N LEU A 307 -10.16 -2.29 20.07
CA LEU A 307 -10.30 -2.39 18.61
C LEU A 307 -11.65 -1.87 18.10
N THR A 308 -12.75 -2.10 18.81
CA THR A 308 -14.12 -1.81 18.32
C THR A 308 -14.69 -0.48 18.80
N GLU A 309 -14.27 -0.01 19.98
CA GLU A 309 -14.91 1.11 20.69
C GLU A 309 -13.92 2.22 21.10
N ASN A 310 -12.71 2.21 20.53
CA ASN A 310 -11.62 3.14 20.87
C ASN A 310 -11.24 3.13 22.36
N GLY A 311 -11.42 1.99 23.04
CA GLY A 311 -11.00 1.81 24.42
C GLY A 311 -9.49 1.88 24.63
N ASP A 312 -9.06 2.10 25.87
CA ASP A 312 -7.64 2.05 26.24
C ASP A 312 -7.05 0.64 26.04
N PRO A 313 -5.74 0.53 25.68
CA PRO A 313 -5.10 -0.76 25.49
C PRO A 313 -4.95 -1.55 26.80
N PRO A 314 -4.77 -2.89 26.70
CA PRO A 314 -4.35 -3.70 27.84
C PRO A 314 -3.06 -3.18 28.49
N THR A 315 -2.91 -3.38 29.79
CA THR A 315 -1.78 -2.86 30.58
C THR A 315 -0.96 -4.00 31.20
N GLY A 316 0.13 -3.67 31.90
CA GLY A 316 0.97 -4.65 32.59
C GLY A 316 1.74 -5.54 31.60
N PRO A 317 1.79 -6.87 31.81
CA PRO A 317 2.47 -7.80 30.88
C PRO A 317 1.98 -7.70 29.43
N TRP A 318 0.75 -7.22 29.24
CA TRP A 318 0.03 -7.13 27.97
C TRP A 318 0.17 -5.78 27.26
N HIS A 319 0.98 -4.85 27.79
CA HIS A 319 1.11 -3.48 27.28
C HIS A 319 1.45 -3.41 25.79
N ASP A 320 2.19 -4.38 25.24
CA ASP A 320 2.54 -4.39 23.81
C ASP A 320 1.37 -4.67 22.87
N LEU A 321 0.19 -5.00 23.40
CA LEU A 321 -1.04 -4.99 22.61
C LEU A 321 -1.46 -3.57 22.18
N ASP A 322 -0.88 -2.52 22.76
CA ASP A 322 -1.01 -1.15 22.25
C ASP A 322 -0.48 -0.98 20.82
N ALA A 323 0.38 -1.89 20.35
CA ALA A 323 0.91 -1.92 18.99
C ALA A 323 -0.22 -2.02 17.96
N PHE A 324 -1.37 -2.60 18.35
CA PHE A 324 -2.54 -2.80 17.50
C PHE A 324 -3.55 -1.65 17.53
N ILE A 325 -3.26 -0.53 18.21
CA ILE A 325 -4.13 0.66 18.19
C ILE A 325 -4.49 1.12 16.77
N PRO A 326 -3.56 1.16 15.78
CA PRO A 326 -3.91 1.54 14.41
C PRO A 326 -4.90 0.58 13.74
N VAL A 327 -4.99 -0.67 14.20
CA VAL A 327 -5.89 -1.70 13.63
C VAL A 327 -7.37 -1.40 13.93
N ARG A 328 -7.68 -0.44 14.81
CA ARG A 328 -9.05 0.06 15.10
C ARG A 328 -9.83 0.39 13.84
N ASP A 329 -9.19 1.06 12.88
CA ASP A 329 -9.83 1.49 11.64
C ASP A 329 -9.98 0.35 10.60
N HIS A 330 -9.39 -0.81 10.87
CA HIS A 330 -9.36 -1.98 9.99
C HIS A 330 -10.20 -3.12 10.54
N LYS A 331 -11.54 -2.97 10.53
CA LYS A 331 -12.49 -3.96 11.08
C LYS A 331 -12.29 -5.39 10.58
N SER A 332 -11.89 -5.56 9.32
CA SER A 332 -11.61 -6.87 8.72
C SER A 332 -10.36 -7.57 9.30
N ARG A 333 -9.57 -6.87 10.10
CA ARG A 333 -8.33 -7.35 10.73
C ARG A 333 -8.44 -7.53 12.24
N HIS A 334 -9.55 -7.15 12.86
CA HIS A 334 -9.75 -7.29 14.32
C HIS A 334 -9.62 -8.75 14.75
N ASP A 335 -10.22 -9.65 13.99
CA ASP A 335 -10.18 -11.10 14.25
C ASP A 335 -8.75 -11.66 14.14
N CYS A 336 -7.87 -11.10 13.30
CA CYS A 336 -6.46 -11.51 13.22
C CYS A 336 -5.71 -11.26 14.54
N VAL A 337 -6.04 -10.16 15.22
CA VAL A 337 -5.39 -9.74 16.48
C VAL A 337 -5.95 -10.50 17.68
N LEU A 338 -7.24 -10.83 17.66
CA LEU A 338 -7.92 -11.57 18.73
C LEU A 338 -7.65 -13.09 18.67
N LEU A 339 -7.38 -13.64 17.49
CA LEU A 339 -7.26 -15.09 17.27
C LEU A 339 -6.28 -15.79 18.23
N PRO A 340 -5.06 -15.26 18.52
CA PRO A 340 -4.12 -15.97 19.39
C PRO A 340 -4.57 -16.05 20.85
N ILE A 341 -5.21 -15.00 21.38
CA ILE A 341 -5.71 -15.03 22.76
C ILE A 341 -6.93 -15.95 22.90
N GLU A 342 -7.77 -16.01 21.87
CA GLU A 342 -8.88 -16.95 21.79
C GLU A 342 -8.38 -18.40 21.73
N ALA A 343 -7.32 -18.67 20.96
CA ALA A 343 -6.71 -20.00 20.90
C ALA A 343 -6.11 -20.42 22.25
N ALA A 344 -5.46 -19.50 22.98
CA ALA A 344 -4.93 -19.76 24.33
C ALA A 344 -6.05 -20.04 25.35
N LEU A 345 -7.15 -19.29 25.29
CA LEU A 345 -8.36 -19.55 26.10
C LEU A 345 -8.96 -20.93 25.83
N GLN A 346 -9.09 -21.31 24.56
CA GLN A 346 -9.58 -22.63 24.18
C GLN A 346 -8.66 -23.75 24.67
N ALA A 347 -7.34 -23.54 24.64
CA ALA A 347 -6.36 -24.52 25.12
C ALA A 347 -6.45 -24.71 26.65
N LEU A 348 -6.56 -23.64 27.43
CA LEU A 348 -6.76 -23.73 28.88
C LEU A 348 -8.07 -24.45 29.23
N GLN A 349 -9.18 -24.10 28.56
CA GLN A 349 -10.47 -24.75 28.79
C GLN A 349 -10.41 -26.25 28.48
N LYS A 350 -9.64 -26.65 27.47
CA LYS A 350 -9.41 -28.05 27.14
C LYS A 350 -8.63 -28.76 28.26
N ILE A 351 -7.58 -28.17 28.79
CA ILE A 351 -6.80 -28.74 29.92
C ILE A 351 -7.67 -28.88 31.17
N GLU A 352 -8.46 -27.86 31.51
CA GLU A 352 -9.35 -27.89 32.68
C GLU A 352 -10.41 -28.99 32.55
N LYS A 353 -10.94 -29.18 31.34
CA LYS A 353 -11.90 -30.25 31.06
C LYS A 353 -11.24 -31.62 31.15
N ASP A 354 -10.08 -31.81 30.55
CA ASP A 354 -9.36 -33.09 30.55
C ASP A 354 -8.86 -33.47 31.96
N ALA A 355 -8.67 -32.49 32.87
CA ALA A 355 -8.35 -32.72 34.27
C ALA A 355 -9.58 -33.05 35.16
N ALA A 356 -10.79 -32.77 34.68
CA ALA A 356 -12.04 -33.03 35.38
C ALA A 356 -12.69 -34.39 35.01
N ASP A 357 -12.29 -34.97 33.88
CA ASP A 357 -12.70 -36.27 33.35
C ASP A 357 -11.81 -37.43 33.88
#